data_AF-A0A090ALF4-F1
#
_entry.id   AF-A0A090ALF4-F1
#
_cell.length_a   1.000
_cell.length_b   1.000
_cell.length_c   1.000
_cell.angle_alpha   90.00
_cell.angle_beta   90.00
_cell.angle_gamma   90.00
#
_symmetry.space_group_name_H-M   'P 1'
#
loop_
_entity.id
_entity.type
_entity.pdbx_description
1 polymer ?
#
loop_
_entity_poly.entity_id
_entity_poly.type
_entity_poly.pdbx_seq_one_letter_code
_entity_poly.pdbx_strand_id
1 'polypeptide(L)'
;MMKKYFLLINVLLIFNGQDTAAADRMMVENNLNQPEIFPSETTNCADTTDLALMNDCAIKVYQQADKRLQELYQQLMPSKQSSTEHPLLNSNEKKLFKKSHASWLKSREDYCKFATQAIKNEPGYPFHKYDCLRRITQQYIQNLEKYIEDLDV
;
A
#
# COMPACT_ATOMS: atom_id res chain seq x y z
N MET A 1 41.35 -10.76 8.87
CA MET A 1 41.42 -12.12 8.31
C MET A 1 40.16 -12.36 7.48
N MET A 2 40.33 -12.63 6.19
CA MET A 2 39.27 -12.94 5.23
C MET A 2 38.83 -14.41 5.41
N LYS A 3 37.53 -14.70 5.36
CA LYS A 3 37.05 -15.99 4.85
C LYS A 3 35.94 -15.76 3.82
N LYS A 4 36.29 -16.14 2.59
CA LYS A 4 35.48 -16.17 1.37
C LYS A 4 34.45 -17.30 1.43
N TYR A 5 33.28 -17.03 0.86
CA TYR A 5 32.42 -17.90 0.04
C TYR A 5 32.41 -19.41 0.31
N PHE A 6 31.23 -19.94 0.65
CA PHE A 6 30.79 -21.25 0.15
C PHE A 6 29.31 -21.18 -0.24
N LEU A 7 29.08 -20.91 -1.53
CA LEU A 7 27.87 -21.27 -2.25
C LEU A 7 27.90 -22.79 -2.39
N LEU A 8 26.97 -23.50 -1.76
CA LEU A 8 26.54 -24.81 -2.22
C LEU A 8 25.01 -24.89 -2.20
N ILE A 9 24.50 -24.71 -3.41
CA ILE A 9 23.21 -25.13 -3.91
C ILE A 9 22.97 -26.59 -3.51
N ASN A 10 22.05 -26.83 -2.58
CA ASN A 10 21.41 -28.14 -2.43
C ASN A 10 20.06 -28.08 -3.15
N VAL A 11 20.10 -28.22 -4.47
CA VAL A 11 18.95 -28.71 -5.23
C VAL A 11 18.95 -30.21 -5.07
N LEU A 12 18.26 -30.70 -4.04
CA LEU A 12 17.81 -32.08 -3.97
C LEU A 12 16.32 -32.09 -4.27
N LEU A 13 16.04 -32.51 -5.50
CA LEU A 13 14.73 -32.85 -6.02
C LEU A 13 14.07 -33.91 -5.14
N ILE A 14 13.10 -33.49 -4.34
CA ILE A 14 11.97 -34.34 -3.95
C ILE A 14 10.70 -33.49 -4.08
N PHE A 15 10.35 -33.13 -5.31
CA PHE A 15 8.97 -32.76 -5.62
C PHE A 15 8.21 -34.05 -5.92
N ASN A 16 7.81 -34.75 -4.85
CA ASN A 16 6.61 -35.57 -4.92
C ASN A 16 5.45 -34.60 -5.15
N GLY A 17 4.62 -34.86 -6.17
CA GLY A 17 3.50 -34.02 -6.54
C GLY A 17 2.61 -33.72 -5.33
N GLN A 18 2.65 -32.46 -4.89
CA GLN A 18 1.70 -31.88 -3.95
C GLN A 18 1.22 -30.57 -4.57
N ASP A 19 -0.06 -30.60 -4.94
CA ASP A 19 -0.95 -29.51 -5.30
C ASP A 19 -0.33 -28.10 -5.39
N THR A 20 -0.18 -27.61 -6.62
CA THR A 20 0.13 -26.20 -6.93
C THR A 20 -0.91 -25.21 -6.42
N ALA A 21 -2.07 -25.68 -5.95
CA ALA A 21 -3.12 -24.87 -5.36
C ALA A 21 -2.73 -24.24 -3.99
N ALA A 22 -1.77 -24.82 -3.27
CA ALA A 22 -1.35 -24.30 -1.97
C ALA A 22 -0.44 -23.05 -2.09
N ALA A 23 0.40 -22.98 -3.12
CA ALA A 23 1.28 -21.83 -3.35
C ALA A 23 0.51 -20.59 -3.82
N ASP A 24 -0.57 -20.78 -4.61
CA ASP A 24 -1.46 -19.68 -5.02
C ASP A 24 -2.32 -19.15 -3.85
N ARG A 25 -2.67 -20.00 -2.87
CA ARG A 25 -3.44 -19.57 -1.69
C ARG A 25 -2.67 -18.63 -0.75
N MET A 26 -1.35 -18.79 -0.65
CA MET A 26 -0.55 -18.04 0.33
C MET A 26 -0.40 -16.55 -0.02
N MET A 27 -0.67 -16.14 -1.27
CA MET A 27 -0.66 -14.72 -1.66
C MET A 27 -2.05 -14.05 -1.59
N VAL A 28 -3.14 -14.83 -1.50
CA VAL A 28 -4.51 -14.31 -1.50
C VAL A 28 -5.06 -14.11 -0.08
N GLU A 29 -4.74 -15.00 0.86
CA GLU A 29 -5.30 -14.94 2.22
C GLU A 29 -4.75 -13.79 3.07
N ASN A 30 -3.57 -13.26 2.75
CA ASN A 30 -2.93 -12.21 3.54
C ASN A 30 -3.45 -10.78 3.26
N ASN A 31 -4.35 -10.62 2.27
CA ASN A 31 -4.91 -9.33 1.87
C ASN A 31 -6.31 -9.07 2.47
N LEU A 32 -6.94 -10.10 3.04
CA LEU A 32 -8.28 -10.03 3.65
C LEU A 32 -8.25 -9.67 5.14
N ASN A 33 -7.07 -9.73 5.78
CA ASN A 33 -6.87 -9.48 7.21
C ASN A 33 -5.98 -8.26 7.50
N GLN A 34 -5.79 -7.34 6.55
CA GLN A 34 -5.19 -6.05 6.90
C GLN A 34 -6.20 -5.31 7.79
N PRO A 35 -5.84 -4.87 9.01
CA PRO A 35 -6.76 -4.13 9.86
C PRO A 35 -7.27 -2.92 9.07
N GLU A 36 -8.58 -2.71 9.08
CA GLU A 36 -9.16 -1.47 8.55
C GLU A 36 -8.65 -0.31 9.41
N ILE A 37 -7.54 0.31 8.98
CA ILE A 37 -6.91 1.43 9.71
C ILE A 37 -7.83 2.66 9.75
N PHE A 38 -8.91 2.67 8.96
CA PHE A 38 -9.89 3.74 8.95
C PHE A 38 -11.27 3.18 9.28
N PRO A 39 -11.82 3.44 10.47
CA PRO A 39 -13.22 3.18 10.71
C PRO A 39 -14.04 3.99 9.72
N SER A 40 -14.88 3.31 8.94
CA SER A 40 -15.88 3.96 8.11
C SER A 40 -16.86 4.70 9.01
N GLU A 41 -16.65 6.00 9.26
CA GLU A 41 -17.62 6.86 9.99
C GLU A 41 -18.86 7.19 9.15
N THR A 42 -19.36 6.23 8.39
CA THR A 42 -20.62 6.34 7.67
C THR A 42 -21.42 5.10 7.96
N THR A 43 -22.40 5.22 8.86
CA THR A 43 -23.38 4.18 9.23
C THR A 43 -24.03 3.50 8.03
N ASN A 44 -24.00 4.14 6.85
CA ASN A 44 -24.55 3.62 5.60
C ASN A 44 -23.58 2.79 4.75
N CYS A 45 -22.28 2.73 5.07
CA CYS A 45 -21.28 2.04 4.24
C CYS A 45 -20.91 0.64 4.71
N ALA A 46 -21.19 0.29 5.98
CA ALA A 46 -20.78 -1.00 6.55
C ALA A 46 -21.58 -2.19 6.01
N ASP A 47 -22.88 -2.01 5.73
CA ASP A 47 -23.81 -3.12 5.49
C ASP A 47 -24.74 -2.94 4.27
N THR A 48 -24.38 -2.06 3.32
CA THR A 48 -25.21 -1.81 2.13
C THR A 48 -24.97 -2.82 1.00
N THR A 49 -26.05 -3.30 0.39
CA THR A 49 -26.03 -4.05 -0.88
C THR A 49 -26.38 -3.17 -2.09
N ASP A 50 -26.64 -1.87 -1.88
CA ASP A 50 -26.89 -0.91 -2.94
C ASP A 50 -25.56 -0.55 -3.63
N LEU A 51 -25.44 -0.90 -4.92
CA LEU A 51 -24.20 -0.75 -5.67
C LEU A 51 -23.76 0.72 -5.83
N ALA A 52 -24.70 1.65 -5.94
CA ALA A 52 -24.35 3.07 -6.03
C ALA A 52 -23.75 3.56 -4.72
N LEU A 53 -24.35 3.18 -3.60
CA LEU A 53 -23.83 3.48 -2.27
C LEU A 53 -22.48 2.79 -2.03
N MET A 54 -22.31 1.53 -2.41
CA MET A 54 -21.00 0.83 -2.33
C MET A 54 -19.91 1.57 -3.11
N ASN A 55 -20.21 2.01 -4.33
CA ASN A 55 -19.28 2.79 -5.16
C ASN A 55 -18.87 4.10 -4.47
N ASP A 56 -19.83 4.84 -3.92
CA ASP A 56 -19.56 6.10 -3.19
C ASP A 56 -18.74 5.87 -1.93
N CYS A 57 -19.03 4.80 -1.20
CA CYS A 57 -18.30 4.40 0.00
C CYS A 57 -16.83 4.09 -0.32
N ALA A 58 -16.56 3.32 -1.38
CA ALA A 58 -15.19 3.00 -1.78
C ALA A 58 -14.37 4.26 -2.10
N ILE A 59 -14.98 5.24 -2.78
CA ILE A 59 -14.34 6.53 -3.06
C ILE A 59 -13.98 7.25 -1.76
N LYS A 60 -14.93 7.39 -0.83
CA LYS A 60 -14.73 8.10 0.44
C LYS A 60 -13.66 7.44 1.31
N VAL A 61 -13.67 6.12 1.42
CA VAL A 61 -12.67 5.38 2.20
C VAL A 61 -11.28 5.53 1.59
N TYR A 62 -11.17 5.48 0.26
CA TYR A 62 -9.89 5.78 -0.40
C TYR A 62 -9.41 7.21 -0.13
N GLN A 63 -10.29 8.21 -0.19
CA GLN A 63 -9.93 9.61 0.10
C GLN A 63 -9.36 9.79 1.51
N GLN A 64 -9.87 9.06 2.50
CA GLN A 64 -9.32 9.07 3.85
C GLN A 64 -7.91 8.49 3.90
N ALA A 65 -7.68 7.36 3.24
CA ALA A 65 -6.35 6.77 3.13
C ALA A 65 -5.37 7.72 2.40
N ASP A 66 -5.77 8.34 1.30
CA ASP A 66 -4.92 9.26 0.54
C ASP A 66 -4.61 10.55 1.35
N LYS A 67 -5.57 11.03 2.14
CA LYS A 67 -5.33 12.13 3.09
C LYS A 67 -4.28 11.76 4.13
N ARG A 68 -4.37 10.57 4.75
CA ARG A 68 -3.36 10.10 5.70
C ARG A 68 -1.98 9.98 5.05
N LEU A 69 -1.91 9.49 3.81
CA LEU A 69 -0.66 9.44 3.06
C LEU A 69 -0.07 10.85 2.85
N GLN A 70 -0.91 11.84 2.54
CA GLN A 70 -0.47 13.23 2.38
C GLN A 70 0.10 13.81 3.68
N GLU A 71 -0.53 13.53 4.82
CA GLU A 71 -0.04 13.94 6.14
C GLU A 71 1.35 13.37 6.43
N LEU A 72 1.57 12.08 6.18
CA LEU A 72 2.89 11.44 6.34
C LEU A 72 3.94 12.03 5.38
N TYR A 73 3.55 12.31 4.14
CA TYR A 73 4.44 12.99 3.20
C TYR A 73 4.86 14.38 3.71
N GLN A 74 3.93 15.15 4.28
CA GLN A 74 4.22 16.46 4.86
C GLN A 74 5.14 16.36 6.08
N GLN A 75 4.96 15.34 6.93
CA GLN A 75 5.83 15.06 8.07
C GLN A 75 7.28 14.77 7.64
N LEU A 76 7.48 13.99 6.57
CA LEU A 76 8.81 13.68 6.02
C LEU A 76 9.42 14.83 5.19
N MET A 77 8.58 15.71 4.66
CA MET A 77 8.98 16.81 3.77
C MET A 77 8.62 18.20 4.33
N PRO A 78 8.99 18.55 5.58
CA PRO A 78 8.62 19.82 6.16
C PRO A 78 9.29 20.97 5.39
N SER A 79 8.57 22.08 5.27
CA SER A 79 9.13 23.32 4.74
C SER A 79 10.15 23.89 5.74
N LYS A 80 11.20 24.55 5.25
CA LYS A 80 12.31 25.06 6.09
C LYS A 80 11.86 26.03 7.19
N GLN A 81 10.66 26.58 7.10
CA GLN A 81 10.10 27.52 8.07
C GLN A 81 9.42 26.86 9.27
N SER A 82 9.10 25.56 9.23
CA SER A 82 8.20 24.94 10.22
C SER A 82 8.88 24.18 11.35
N SER A 83 10.21 24.18 11.48
CA SER A 83 10.89 23.33 12.47
C SER A 83 12.03 24.04 13.20
N THR A 84 11.86 24.18 14.51
CA THR A 84 12.93 24.37 15.52
C THR A 84 13.62 23.04 15.87
N GLU A 85 13.20 21.93 15.23
CA GLU A 85 13.69 20.56 15.43
C GLU A 85 14.51 20.08 14.23
N HIS A 86 15.37 19.08 14.48
CA HIS A 86 16.17 18.44 13.42
C HIS A 86 15.24 17.79 12.37
N PRO A 87 15.42 18.09 11.06
CA PRO A 87 14.60 17.48 10.04
C PRO A 87 14.85 15.97 9.96
N LEU A 88 13.77 15.17 9.88
CA LEU A 88 13.83 13.70 9.74
C LEU A 88 14.70 13.22 8.57
N LEU A 89 14.73 14.00 7.49
CA LEU A 89 15.47 13.69 6.27
C LEU A 89 16.46 14.81 5.94
N ASN A 90 17.69 14.44 5.58
CA ASN A 90 18.67 15.34 4.99
C ASN A 90 18.31 15.69 3.53
N SER A 91 19.05 16.63 2.93
CA SER A 91 18.73 17.15 1.60
C SER A 91 18.76 16.11 0.47
N ASN A 92 19.63 15.09 0.58
CA ASN A 92 19.73 14.04 -0.43
C ASN A 92 18.60 13.02 -0.26
N GLU A 93 18.29 12.63 0.98
CA GLU A 93 17.15 11.77 1.31
C GLU A 93 15.83 12.39 0.84
N LYS A 94 15.61 13.69 1.10
CA LYS A 94 14.41 14.41 0.61
C LYS A 94 14.25 14.32 -0.92
N LYS A 95 15.34 14.42 -1.68
CA LYS A 95 15.29 14.29 -3.15
C LYS A 95 14.93 12.86 -3.58
N LEU A 96 15.52 11.86 -2.94
CA LEU A 96 15.25 10.45 -3.21
C LEU A 96 13.80 10.10 -2.84
N PHE A 97 13.36 10.49 -1.65
CA PHE A 97 12.00 10.27 -1.17
C PHE A 97 10.98 10.93 -2.09
N LYS A 98 11.16 12.21 -2.43
CA LYS A 98 10.25 12.91 -3.36
C LYS A 98 10.12 12.17 -4.70
N LYS A 99 11.24 11.70 -5.27
CA LYS A 99 11.23 10.94 -6.53
C LYS A 99 10.52 9.60 -6.36
N SER A 100 10.88 8.84 -5.33
CA SER A 100 10.31 7.52 -5.04
C SER A 100 8.80 7.61 -4.80
N HIS A 101 8.35 8.56 -3.99
CA HIS A 101 6.95 8.81 -3.70
C HIS A 101 6.15 9.16 -4.96
N ALA A 102 6.66 10.06 -5.81
CA ALA A 102 6.01 10.40 -7.08
C ALA A 102 5.91 9.21 -8.03
N SER A 103 6.96 8.38 -8.12
CA SER A 103 6.94 7.14 -8.90
C SER A 103 5.94 6.13 -8.34
N TRP A 104 5.86 6.00 -7.02
CA TRP A 104 4.91 5.12 -6.35
C TRP A 104 3.44 5.56 -6.62
N LEU A 105 3.13 6.86 -6.52
CA LEU A 105 1.79 7.38 -6.83
C LEU A 105 1.34 7.00 -8.24
N LYS A 106 2.24 7.16 -9.22
CA LYS A 106 1.98 6.74 -10.61
C LYS A 106 1.79 5.23 -10.73
N SER A 107 2.66 4.45 -10.08
CA SER A 107 2.59 2.98 -10.12
C SER A 107 1.29 2.45 -9.50
N ARG A 108 0.83 3.03 -8.40
CA ARG A 108 -0.45 2.69 -7.75
C ARG A 108 -1.63 2.86 -8.72
N GLU A 109 -1.68 4.00 -9.39
CA GLU A 109 -2.73 4.30 -10.37
C GLU A 109 -2.70 3.34 -11.57
N ASP A 110 -1.52 3.12 -12.15
CA ASP A 110 -1.37 2.24 -13.31
C ASP A 110 -1.69 0.78 -12.95
N TYR A 111 -1.26 0.32 -11.77
CA TYR A 111 -1.58 -1.01 -11.24
C TYR A 111 -3.08 -1.19 -11.01
N CYS A 112 -3.76 -0.25 -10.34
CA CYS A 112 -5.18 -0.41 -10.06
C CYS A 112 -6.06 -0.27 -11.32
N LYS A 113 -5.63 0.50 -12.33
CA LYS A 113 -6.25 0.48 -13.66
C LYS A 113 -6.09 -0.88 -14.32
N PHE A 114 -4.88 -1.44 -14.32
CA PHE A 114 -4.61 -2.78 -14.83
C PHE A 114 -5.49 -3.85 -14.13
N ALA A 115 -5.52 -3.84 -12.80
CA ALA A 115 -6.23 -4.83 -11.98
C ALA A 115 -7.76 -4.80 -12.20
N THR A 116 -8.31 -3.68 -12.66
CA THR A 116 -9.75 -3.50 -12.88
C THR A 116 -10.14 -3.40 -14.34
N GLN A 117 -9.19 -3.61 -15.26
CA GLN A 117 -9.40 -3.42 -16.69
C GLN A 117 -10.52 -4.30 -17.25
N ALA A 118 -10.66 -5.53 -16.76
CA ALA A 118 -11.66 -6.49 -17.22
C ALA A 118 -13.10 -6.02 -16.99
N ILE A 119 -13.32 -5.16 -16.00
CA ILE A 119 -14.63 -4.69 -15.58
C ILE A 119 -14.80 -3.17 -15.78
N LYS A 120 -13.94 -2.54 -16.59
CA LYS A 120 -13.90 -1.06 -16.75
C LYS A 120 -15.22 -0.40 -17.16
N ASN A 121 -16.11 -1.17 -17.80
CA ASN A 121 -17.40 -0.72 -18.29
C ASN A 121 -18.57 -1.21 -17.40
N GLU A 122 -18.28 -1.96 -16.35
CA GLU A 122 -19.31 -2.50 -15.46
C GLU A 122 -19.69 -1.47 -14.38
N PRO A 123 -20.96 -1.46 -13.93
CA PRO A 123 -21.41 -0.52 -12.90
C PRO A 123 -20.62 -0.60 -11.58
N GLY A 124 -20.02 -1.75 -11.25
CA GLY A 124 -19.18 -1.93 -10.06
C GLY A 124 -17.72 -1.49 -10.22
N TYR A 125 -17.31 -0.96 -11.38
CA TYR A 125 -15.95 -0.50 -11.62
C TYR A 125 -15.41 0.46 -10.54
N PRO A 126 -16.17 1.49 -10.09
CA PRO A 126 -15.67 2.42 -9.08
C PRO A 126 -15.32 1.70 -7.79
N PHE A 127 -16.20 0.85 -7.26
CA PHE A 127 -15.94 0.07 -6.05
C PHE A 127 -14.60 -0.66 -6.13
N HIS A 128 -14.41 -1.48 -7.17
CA HIS A 128 -13.19 -2.29 -7.31
C HIS A 128 -11.93 -1.45 -7.51
N LYS A 129 -12.01 -0.35 -8.26
CA LYS A 129 -10.87 0.53 -8.50
C LYS A 129 -10.44 1.24 -7.22
N TYR A 130 -11.38 1.86 -6.51
CA TYR A 130 -11.08 2.64 -5.32
C TYR A 130 -10.72 1.77 -4.13
N ASP A 131 -11.28 0.57 -4.03
CA ASP A 131 -10.85 -0.44 -3.06
C ASP A 131 -9.41 -0.93 -3.32
N CYS A 132 -9.03 -1.14 -4.59
CA CYS A 132 -7.62 -1.39 -4.94
C CYS A 132 -6.71 -0.24 -4.50
N LEU A 133 -7.07 0.99 -4.84
CA LEU A 133 -6.29 2.18 -4.49
C LEU A 133 -6.12 2.30 -2.97
N ARG A 134 -7.19 2.07 -2.20
CA ARG A 134 -7.17 2.04 -0.73
C ARG A 134 -6.14 1.03 -0.20
N ARG A 135 -6.23 -0.25 -0.59
CA ARG A 135 -5.32 -1.30 -0.06
C ARG A 135 -3.86 -1.00 -0.34
N ILE A 136 -3.54 -0.64 -1.60
CA ILE A 136 -2.16 -0.32 -1.98
C ILE A 136 -1.65 0.91 -1.22
N THR A 137 -2.52 1.90 -0.99
CA THR A 137 -2.19 3.08 -0.18
C THR A 137 -1.92 2.73 1.28
N GLN A 138 -2.73 1.87 1.88
CA GLN A 138 -2.54 1.43 3.26
C GLN A 138 -1.21 0.70 3.46
N GLN A 139 -0.81 -0.16 2.53
CA GLN A 139 0.51 -0.82 2.59
C GLN A 139 1.66 0.18 2.57
N TYR A 140 1.56 1.23 1.75
CA TYR A 140 2.60 2.25 1.69
C TYR A 140 2.60 3.16 2.92
N ILE A 141 1.43 3.48 3.48
CA ILE A 141 1.29 4.16 4.77
C ILE A 141 2.02 3.38 5.86
N GLN A 142 1.76 2.08 5.99
CA GLN A 142 2.42 1.22 7.00
C GLN A 142 3.95 1.24 6.85
N ASN A 143 4.45 1.20 5.61
CA ASN A 143 5.88 1.29 5.36
C ASN A 143 6.47 2.65 5.78
N LEU A 144 5.76 3.75 5.52
CA LEU A 144 6.22 5.09 5.91
C LEU A 144 6.14 5.31 7.42
N GLU A 145 5.07 4.85 8.06
CA GLU A 145 4.92 4.91 9.52
C GLU A 145 6.03 4.13 10.20
N LYS A 146 6.33 2.92 9.71
CA LYS A 146 7.44 2.13 10.25
C LYS A 146 8.79 2.82 10.06
N TYR A 147 9.02 3.40 8.87
CA TYR A 147 10.23 4.17 8.62
C TYR A 147 10.37 5.37 9.57
N ILE A 148 9.29 6.10 9.85
CA ILE A 148 9.30 7.23 10.79
C ILE A 148 9.57 6.76 12.22
N GLU A 149 8.94 5.66 12.65
CA GLU A 149 9.20 5.05 13.97
C GLU A 149 10.68 4.67 14.13
N ASP A 150 11.29 4.08 13.10
CA ASP A 150 12.70 3.69 13.12
C ASP A 150 13.68 4.89 13.14
N LEU A 151 13.21 6.11 12.85
CA LEU A 151 14.00 7.35 12.96
C LEU A 151 13.93 7.99 14.35
N ASP A 152 12.96 7.62 15.18
CA ASP A 152 12.75 8.17 16.54
C ASP A 152 13.53 7.38 17.62
N VAL A 153 14.43 6.48 17.21
CA VAL A 153 15.28 5.63 18.06
C VAL A 153 16.74 6.10 18.00
#